data_AF-A0A349B0G1-F1
#
_entry.id   AF-A0A349B0G1-F1
#
_cell.length_a   1.000
_cell.length_b   1.000
_cell.length_c   1.000
_cell.angle_alpha   90.00
_cell.angle_beta   90.00
_cell.angle_gamma   90.00
#
_symmetry.space_group_name_H-M   'P 1'
#
loop_
_entity.id
_entity.type
_entity.pdbx_description
1 polymer ?
#
loop_
_entity_poly.entity_id
_entity_poly.type
_entity_poly.pdbx_seq_one_letter_code
_entity_poly.pdbx_strand_id
1 'polypeptide(L)'
;MSAEPPSKGHGRTGGHDVVRPFVMTGGRTRADRRDLRIETMLTAVPGATTSGLSAEQVKLLRLCQAPISIAEASAELGLVIGVTTILAADLVSEGRLEVHQTDPVEIELDVLSRMIDAVRAL
;
A
#
# COMPACT_ATOMS: atom_id res chain seq x y z
N MET A 1 32.33 -51.14 1.36
CA MET A 1 30.85 -51.20 1.50
C MET A 1 30.41 -49.77 1.77
N SER A 2 30.16 -49.03 0.69
CA SER A 2 29.99 -47.58 0.68
C SER A 2 28.50 -47.26 0.81
N ALA A 3 28.13 -46.43 1.78
CA ALA A 3 26.78 -45.90 1.90
C ALA A 3 26.68 -44.61 1.07
N GLU A 4 25.80 -44.62 0.07
CA GLU A 4 25.44 -43.49 -0.77
C GLU A 4 24.63 -42.46 0.06
N PRO A 5 24.91 -41.15 -0.01
CA PRO A 5 24.08 -40.16 0.66
C PRO A 5 22.76 -39.95 -0.12
N PRO A 6 21.63 -39.66 0.55
CA PRO A 6 20.37 -39.47 -0.15
C PRO A 6 20.42 -38.23 -1.06
N SER A 7 20.05 -38.46 -2.33
CA SER A 7 19.93 -37.47 -3.38
C SER A 7 18.97 -36.34 -3.00
N LYS A 8 19.46 -35.10 -3.05
CA LYS A 8 18.68 -33.87 -2.86
C LYS A 8 17.62 -33.75 -3.97
N GLY A 9 16.36 -33.96 -3.59
CA GLY A 9 15.21 -33.75 -4.47
C GLY A 9 15.19 -32.33 -5.04
N HIS A 10 15.30 -32.24 -6.36
CA HIS A 10 15.14 -31.00 -7.11
C HIS A 10 13.64 -30.68 -7.25
N GLY A 11 13.13 -29.81 -6.38
CA GLY A 11 11.90 -29.06 -6.62
C GLY A 11 12.23 -27.70 -7.21
N ARG A 12 12.18 -27.57 -8.54
CA ARG A 12 12.34 -26.28 -9.24
C ARG A 12 10.99 -25.55 -9.34
N THR A 13 11.07 -24.23 -9.16
CA THR A 13 10.25 -23.15 -9.75
C THR A 13 9.14 -22.56 -8.87
N GLY A 14 9.33 -21.28 -8.52
CA GLY A 14 8.33 -20.43 -7.87
C GLY A 14 8.90 -19.52 -6.76
N GLY A 15 10.14 -19.02 -6.91
CA GLY A 15 10.79 -18.18 -5.90
C GLY A 15 10.19 -16.77 -5.85
N HIS A 16 8.98 -16.63 -5.34
CA HIS A 16 8.67 -15.45 -4.56
C HIS A 16 9.47 -15.64 -3.27
N ASP A 17 10.56 -14.89 -3.13
CA ASP A 17 11.17 -14.69 -1.83
C ASP A 17 10.13 -13.90 -1.02
N VAL A 18 9.15 -14.63 -0.46
CA VAL A 18 8.11 -14.07 0.40
C VAL A 18 8.82 -13.74 1.71
N VAL A 19 9.54 -12.62 1.71
CA VAL A 19 9.85 -11.91 2.93
C VAL A 19 8.51 -11.80 3.64
N ARG A 20 8.41 -12.43 4.83
CA ARG A 20 7.13 -12.48 5.53
C ARG A 20 6.66 -11.05 5.73
N PRO A 21 5.37 -10.72 5.48
CA PRO A 21 4.89 -9.35 5.47
C PRO A 21 5.30 -8.50 6.69
N PHE A 22 5.46 -9.16 7.85
CA PHE A 22 5.86 -8.54 9.12
C PHE A 22 7.35 -8.17 9.22
N VAL A 23 8.22 -8.75 8.40
CA VAL A 23 9.64 -8.40 8.36
C VAL A 23 9.85 -7.06 7.66
N MET A 24 9.08 -6.78 6.60
CA MET A 24 9.16 -5.52 5.86
C MET A 24 8.83 -4.29 6.72
N THR A 25 8.00 -4.45 7.74
CA THR A 25 7.59 -3.36 8.64
C THR A 25 8.42 -3.31 9.93
N GLY A 26 9.45 -4.16 10.08
CA GLY A 26 10.22 -4.29 11.31
C GLY A 26 9.38 -4.81 12.49
N GLY A 27 8.34 -5.61 12.22
CA GLY A 27 7.40 -6.13 13.22
C GLY A 27 6.22 -5.21 13.53
N ARG A 28 6.14 -4.02 12.93
CA ARG A 28 4.99 -3.11 13.12
C ARG A 28 3.74 -3.70 12.48
N THR A 29 2.67 -3.80 13.25
CA THR A 29 1.34 -4.27 12.79
C THR A 29 0.33 -3.15 12.61
N ARG A 30 0.73 -1.91 12.93
CA ARG A 30 -0.12 -0.73 12.79
C ARG A 30 0.74 0.44 12.31
N ALA A 31 0.20 1.21 11.38
CA ALA A 31 0.76 2.50 10.99
C ALA A 31 0.63 3.49 12.15
N ASP A 32 1.60 4.40 12.27
CA ASP A 32 1.58 5.46 13.27
C ASP A 32 0.41 6.43 13.02
N ARG A 33 0.10 6.65 11.73
CA ARG A 33 -1.12 7.31 11.27
C ARG A 33 -2.27 6.32 11.13
N ARG A 34 -3.33 6.53 11.92
CA ARG A 34 -4.56 5.72 11.87
C ARG A 34 -5.62 6.24 10.90
N ASP A 35 -5.42 7.43 10.34
CA ASP A 35 -6.35 8.10 9.43
C ASP A 35 -6.13 7.72 7.95
N LEU A 36 -5.08 6.97 7.64
CA LEU A 36 -4.86 6.43 6.30
C LEU A 36 -5.79 5.25 6.04
N ARG A 37 -6.86 5.52 5.30
CA ARG A 37 -7.82 4.53 4.82
C ARG A 37 -7.38 3.99 3.45
N ILE A 38 -8.00 2.91 2.99
CA ILE A 38 -7.56 2.24 1.75
C ILE A 38 -7.82 3.10 0.51
N GLU A 39 -8.85 3.94 0.56
CA GLU A 39 -9.25 4.92 -0.45
C GLU A 39 -8.43 6.23 -0.38
N THR A 40 -7.58 6.40 0.63
CA THR A 40 -6.81 7.63 0.80
C THR A 40 -5.87 7.83 -0.39
N MET A 41 -5.95 9.01 -1.00
CA MET A 41 -5.13 9.41 -2.13
C MET A 41 -3.80 10.01 -1.65
N LEU A 42 -2.71 9.54 -2.27
CA LEU A 42 -1.33 9.94 -1.96
C LEU A 42 -0.68 10.57 -3.18
N THR A 43 0.09 11.63 -2.95
CA THR A 43 0.91 12.28 -3.97
C THR A 43 2.31 12.53 -3.42
N ALA A 44 3.33 12.41 -4.26
CA ALA A 44 4.71 12.71 -3.89
C ALA A 44 4.91 14.22 -3.74
N VAL A 45 5.57 14.62 -2.67
CA VAL A 45 5.99 16.01 -2.48
C VAL A 45 7.02 16.36 -3.56
N PRO A 46 6.89 17.50 -4.26
CA PRO A 46 7.86 17.91 -5.27
C PRO A 46 9.29 17.96 -4.71
N GLY A 47 10.22 17.26 -5.36
CA GLY A 47 11.62 17.20 -4.93
C GLY A 47 11.91 16.25 -3.77
N ALA A 48 10.95 15.42 -3.34
CA ALA A 48 11.18 14.38 -2.35
C ALA A 48 12.37 13.47 -2.75
N THR A 49 13.37 13.39 -1.88
CA THR A 49 14.55 12.55 -2.11
C THR A 49 14.21 11.07 -1.90
N THR A 50 15.02 10.18 -2.47
CA THR A 50 14.95 8.72 -2.24
C THR A 50 16.01 8.23 -1.27
N SER A 51 16.87 9.13 -0.77
CA SER A 51 17.93 8.77 0.17
C SER A 51 17.37 8.18 1.45
N GLY A 52 17.96 7.07 1.91
CA GLY A 52 17.56 6.35 3.12
C GLY A 52 16.30 5.50 3.00
N LEU A 53 15.64 5.47 1.84
CA LEU A 53 14.43 4.67 1.63
C LEU A 53 14.76 3.22 1.26
N SER A 54 13.90 2.31 1.72
CA SER A 54 13.86 0.92 1.22
C SER A 54 13.45 0.86 -0.26
N ALA A 55 13.71 -0.28 -0.90
CA ALA A 55 13.33 -0.49 -2.30
C ALA A 55 11.81 -0.33 -2.51
N GLU A 56 11.01 -0.80 -1.56
CA GLU A 56 9.55 -0.72 -1.56
C GLU A 56 9.08 0.73 -1.40
N GLN A 57 9.69 1.50 -0.49
CA GLN A 57 9.38 2.93 -0.32
C GLN A 57 9.76 3.75 -1.56
N VAL A 58 10.88 3.45 -2.21
CA VAL A 58 11.26 4.10 -3.48
C VAL A 58 10.23 3.82 -4.57
N LYS A 59 9.74 2.57 -4.68
CA LYS A 59 8.70 2.22 -5.65
C LYS A 59 7.39 2.95 -5.35
N LEU A 60 6.95 2.95 -4.09
CA LEU A 60 5.76 3.67 -3.65
C LEU A 60 5.85 5.18 -3.98
N LEU A 61 6.98 5.82 -3.65
CA LEU A 61 7.20 7.24 -3.94
C LEU A 61 7.18 7.56 -5.45
N ARG A 62 7.58 6.61 -6.30
CA ARG A 62 7.48 6.76 -7.76
C ARG A 62 6.04 6.60 -8.27
N LEU A 63 5.27 5.67 -7.71
CA LEU A 63 3.85 5.53 -8.06
C LEU A 63 3.07 6.80 -7.71
N CYS A 64 3.39 7.42 -6.57
CA CYS A 64 2.77 8.66 -6.12
C CYS A 64 3.19 9.92 -6.92
N GLN A 65 3.97 9.83 -8.00
CA GLN A 65 4.23 10.99 -8.88
C GLN A 65 2.94 11.51 -9.56
N ALA A 66 1.93 10.65 -9.66
CA ALA A 66 0.54 11.03 -9.88
C ALA A 66 -0.30 10.60 -8.67
N PRO A 67 -1.45 11.26 -8.39
CA PRO A 67 -2.33 10.86 -7.30
C PRO A 67 -2.77 9.40 -7.44
N ILE A 68 -2.52 8.59 -6.40
CA ILE A 68 -2.88 7.16 -6.37
C ILE A 68 -3.41 6.77 -5.00
N SER A 69 -4.40 5.89 -4.95
CA SER A 69 -4.95 5.41 -3.68
C SER A 69 -4.02 4.38 -3.01
N ILE A 70 -4.12 4.20 -1.69
CA ILE A 70 -3.39 3.14 -0.97
C ILE A 70 -3.74 1.75 -1.52
N ALA A 71 -5.03 1.51 -1.81
CA ALA A 71 -5.50 0.23 -2.36
C ALA A 71 -4.83 -0.08 -3.70
N GLU A 72 -4.84 0.89 -4.61
CA GLU A 72 -4.25 0.77 -5.94
C GLU A 72 -2.73 0.62 -5.87
N ALA A 73 -2.05 1.46 -5.08
CA ALA A 73 -0.62 1.34 -4.86
C ALA A 73 -0.23 -0.05 -4.30
N SER A 74 -1.06 -0.61 -3.41
CA SER A 74 -0.82 -1.95 -2.87
C SER A 74 -0.93 -3.04 -3.94
N ALA A 75 -1.90 -2.91 -4.85
CA ALA A 75 -2.08 -3.82 -5.96
C ALA A 75 -0.90 -3.73 -6.94
N GLU A 76 -0.47 -2.52 -7.30
CA GLU A 76 0.68 -2.28 -8.18
C GLU A 76 2.00 -2.78 -7.59
N LEU A 77 2.19 -2.63 -6.28
CA LEU A 77 3.38 -3.13 -5.60
C LEU A 77 3.35 -4.64 -5.33
N GLY A 78 2.19 -5.29 -5.46
CA GLY A 78 1.97 -6.68 -5.09
C GLY A 78 2.16 -6.94 -3.58
N LEU A 79 1.94 -5.91 -2.76
CA LEU A 79 2.11 -5.97 -1.30
C LEU A 79 0.76 -6.14 -0.60
N VAL A 80 0.80 -6.66 0.63
CA VAL A 80 -0.38 -6.66 1.52
C VAL A 80 -0.71 -5.22 1.88
N ILE A 81 -2.00 -4.86 1.85
CA ILE A 81 -2.45 -3.48 2.05
C ILE A 81 -1.92 -2.86 3.35
N GLY A 82 -1.87 -3.60 4.45
CA GLY A 82 -1.31 -3.11 5.72
C GLY A 82 0.18 -2.77 5.66
N VAL A 83 0.97 -3.47 4.84
CA VAL A 83 2.38 -3.14 4.61
C VAL A 83 2.46 -1.82 3.85
N THR A 84 1.71 -1.69 2.75
CA THR A 84 1.64 -0.44 1.96
C THR A 84 1.21 0.75 2.82
N THR A 85 0.21 0.57 3.69
CA THR A 85 -0.25 1.61 4.63
C THR A 85 0.85 2.03 5.60
N ILE A 86 1.66 1.09 6.12
CA ILE A 86 2.78 1.41 7.02
C ILE A 86 3.87 2.18 6.26
N LEU A 87 4.25 1.73 5.06
CA LEU A 87 5.25 2.44 4.24
C LEU A 87 4.78 3.84 3.86
N ALA A 88 3.50 3.99 3.51
CA ALA A 88 2.88 5.28 3.22
C ALA A 88 2.91 6.20 4.45
N ALA A 89 2.53 5.69 5.63
CA ALA A 89 2.57 6.46 6.87
C ALA A 89 3.99 6.95 7.19
N ASP A 90 5.00 6.11 7.00
CA ASP A 90 6.40 6.51 7.21
C ASP A 90 6.80 7.64 6.25
N LEU A 91 6.49 7.51 4.97
CA LEU A 91 6.82 8.54 3.97
C LEU A 91 6.05 9.86 4.19
N VAL A 92 4.82 9.79 4.69
CA VAL A 92 4.04 10.98 5.09
C VAL A 92 4.67 11.64 6.30
N SER A 93 5.05 10.87 7.33
CA SER A 93 5.72 11.39 8.53
C SER A 93 7.09 12.00 8.21
N GLU A 94 7.80 11.48 7.22
CA GLU A 94 9.05 12.04 6.70
C GLU A 94 8.85 13.24 5.75
N GLY A 95 7.61 13.64 5.45
CA GLY A 95 7.31 14.77 4.56
C GLY A 95 7.63 14.50 3.09
N ARG A 96 7.63 13.22 2.67
CA ARG A 96 7.88 12.80 1.27
C ARG A 96 6.60 12.54 0.49
N LEU A 97 5.50 12.22 1.18
CA LEU A 97 4.17 12.08 0.62
C LEU A 97 3.21 13.09 1.26
N GLU A 98 2.31 13.61 0.45
CA GLU A 98 1.13 14.35 0.87
C GLU A 98 -0.11 13.46 0.82
N VAL A 99 -1.00 13.68 1.78
CA VAL A 99 -2.27 12.97 1.91
C VAL A 99 -3.38 13.91 1.48
N HIS A 100 -4.18 13.48 0.51
CA HIS A 100 -5.40 14.19 0.15
C HIS A 100 -6.51 13.64 1.03
N GLN A 101 -6.79 14.31 2.13
CA GLN A 101 -7.97 14.01 2.94
C GLN A 101 -9.20 14.52 2.18
N THR A 102 -10.13 13.62 1.90
CA THR A 102 -11.48 14.02 1.50
C THR A 102 -12.21 14.35 2.79
N ASP A 103 -12.50 15.63 3.00
CA ASP A 103 -13.36 16.01 4.12
C ASP A 103 -14.70 15.27 3.98
N PRO A 104 -15.24 14.68 5.07
CA PRO A 104 -16.55 14.07 5.04
C PRO A 104 -17.57 15.09 4.54
N VAL A 105 -18.12 14.86 3.35
CA VAL A 105 -19.25 15.65 2.87
C VAL A 105 -20.45 15.21 3.71
N GLU A 106 -20.99 16.10 4.53
CA GLU A 106 -22.31 15.87 5.13
C GLU A 106 -23.34 15.91 4.01
N ILE A 107 -23.74 14.72 3.54
CA ILE A 107 -24.79 14.57 2.55
C ILE A 107 -26.12 14.44 3.30
N GLU A 108 -27.02 15.38 3.04
CA GLU A 108 -28.39 15.31 3.55
C GLU A 108 -29.09 14.08 2.96
N LEU A 109 -29.68 13.26 3.83
CA LEU A 109 -30.23 11.94 3.48
C LEU A 109 -31.29 12.00 2.36
N ASP A 110 -31.99 13.11 2.23
CA ASP A 110 -33.00 13.33 1.19
C ASP A 110 -32.36 13.45 -0.21
N VAL A 111 -31.21 14.09 -0.33
CA VAL A 111 -30.41 14.17 -1.56
C VAL A 111 -29.96 12.76 -1.97
N LEU A 112 -29.47 11.97 -1.01
CA LEU A 112 -29.04 10.60 -1.28
C LEU A 112 -30.19 9.72 -1.77
N SER A 113 -31.38 9.82 -1.15
CA SER A 113 -32.57 9.11 -1.61
C SER A 113 -32.94 9.50 -3.04
N ARG A 114 -32.94 10.80 -3.36
CA ARG A 114 -33.26 11.28 -4.72
C ARG A 114 -32.28 10.74 -5.77
N MET A 115 -31.00 10.66 -5.45
CA MET A 115 -29.99 10.09 -6.36
C MET A 115 -30.20 8.58 -6.57
N ILE A 116 -30.49 7.84 -5.51
CA ILE A 116 -30.77 6.39 -5.59
C ILE A 116 -32.01 6.13 -6.45
N ASP A 117 -33.07 6.90 -6.23
CA ASP A 117 -34.31 6.77 -7.01
C ASP A 117 -34.09 7.10 -8.48
N ALA A 118 -33.26 8.11 -8.79
CA ALA A 118 -32.90 8.45 -10.16
C ALA A 118 -32.12 7.32 -10.87
N VAL A 119 -31.18 6.65 -10.17
CA VAL A 119 -30.44 5.51 -10.74
C VAL A 119 -31.34 4.29 -10.95
N ARG A 120 -32.32 4.06 -10.07
CA ARG A 120 -33.28 2.95 -10.19
C ARG A 120 -34.33 3.13 -11.28
N ALA A 121 -34.51 4.35 -11.77
CA ALA A 121 -35.42 4.68 -12.86
C ALA A 121 -34.78 4.57 -14.26
N LEU A 122 -33.50 4.22 -14.34
CA LEU A 122 -32.75 3.90 -15.56
C LEU A 122 -32.87 2.40 -15.88
#